data_AF-A0A498J7U3-F1
#
_entry.id   AF-A0A498J7U3-F1
#
_cell.length_a   1.000
_cell.length_b   1.000
_cell.length_c   1.000
_cell.angle_alpha   90.00
_cell.angle_beta   90.00
_cell.angle_gamma   90.00
#
_symmetry.space_group_name_H-M   'P 1'
#
loop_
_entity.id
_entity.type
_entity.pdbx_description
1 polymer ?
#
loop_
_entity_poly.entity_id
_entity_poly.type
_entity_poly.pdbx_seq_one_letter_code
_entity_poly.pdbx_strand_id
1 'polypeptide(L)'
;MSDPSGNYAGWKAAVIGANNQATQSMLKQDYKDDMTREEGVELALKVLSKTMDSTSLIPEKLELAEVFLSPSRKVKYQVSPPASLSKLSEKVGVNQPAPEDS
;
A
#
# COMPACT_ATOMS: atom_id res chain seq x y z
N MET A 1 11.29 3.21 -11.30
CA MET A 1 12.32 3.25 -10.24
C MET A 1 13.60 3.68 -10.90
N SER A 2 14.17 4.81 -10.47
CA SER A 2 15.49 5.27 -10.95
C SER A 2 16.50 4.89 -9.89
N ASP A 3 17.60 4.24 -10.28
CA ASP A 3 18.73 4.06 -9.38
C ASP A 3 19.69 5.26 -9.48
N PRO A 4 20.65 5.43 -8.54
CA PRO A 4 21.61 6.53 -8.56
C PRO A 4 22.53 6.54 -9.80
N SER A 5 22.56 5.46 -10.58
CA SER A 5 23.36 5.34 -11.81
C SER A 5 22.65 5.91 -13.05
N GLY A 6 21.39 6.34 -12.91
CA GLY A 6 20.60 6.93 -13.99
C GLY A 6 19.83 5.90 -14.81
N ASN A 7 19.84 4.62 -14.43
CA ASN A 7 19.00 3.61 -15.06
C ASN A 7 17.58 3.70 -14.50
N TYR A 8 16.59 3.70 -15.40
CA TYR A 8 15.19 3.60 -15.05
C TYR A 8 14.61 2.29 -15.54
N ALA A 9 13.80 1.66 -14.69
CA ALA A 9 12.96 0.54 -15.08
C ALA A 9 11.49 0.87 -14.83
N GLY A 10 10.63 0.34 -15.70
CA GLY A 10 9.18 0.35 -15.54
C GLY A 10 8.73 -0.84 -14.70
N TRP A 11 7.73 -0.62 -13.85
CA TRP A 11 7.21 -1.64 -12.94
C TRP A 11 5.69 -1.57 -12.95
N LYS A 12 5.05 -2.74 -12.96
CA LYS A 12 3.61 -2.85 -12.73
C LYS A 12 3.26 -2.72 -11.24
N ALA A 13 4.06 -3.34 -10.39
CA ALA A 13 4.07 -3.15 -8.94
C ALA A 13 5.50 -3.28 -8.41
N ALA A 14 5.85 -2.50 -7.40
CA ALA A 14 7.17 -2.54 -6.78
C ALA A 14 7.07 -2.22 -5.28
N VAL A 15 7.93 -2.88 -4.49
CA VAL A 15 8.19 -2.52 -3.08
C VAL A 15 9.64 -2.08 -2.96
N ILE A 16 9.87 -1.02 -2.20
CA ILE A 16 11.20 -0.50 -1.89
C ILE A 16 11.29 -0.34 -0.37
N GLY A 17 12.44 -0.62 0.23
CA GLY A 17 12.69 -0.44 1.66
C GLY A 17 13.00 -1.72 2.41
N ALA A 18 12.76 -1.71 3.73
CA ALA A 18 13.01 -2.83 4.61
C ALA A 18 12.14 -4.06 4.25
N ASN A 19 12.68 -5.26 4.47
CA ASN A 19 11.99 -6.54 4.24
C ASN A 19 11.46 -6.75 2.81
N ASN A 20 12.09 -6.11 1.81
CA ASN A 20 11.62 -6.11 0.42
C ASN A 20 11.54 -7.50 -0.23
N GLN A 21 12.41 -8.45 0.12
CA GLN A 21 12.43 -9.81 -0.46
C GLN A 21 11.13 -10.57 -0.20
N ALA A 22 10.64 -10.56 1.04
CA ALA A 22 9.40 -11.26 1.41
C ALA A 22 8.19 -10.63 0.72
N THR A 23 8.14 -9.30 0.64
CA THR A 23 7.05 -8.58 -0.01
C THR A 23 7.04 -8.65 -1.53
N GLN A 24 8.21 -8.80 -2.15
CA GLN A 24 8.28 -8.94 -3.60
C GLN A 24 7.64 -10.25 -4.05
N SER A 25 7.77 -11.32 -3.26
CA SER A 25 7.06 -12.58 -3.50
C SER A 25 5.55 -12.43 -3.34
N MET A 26 5.07 -11.70 -2.32
CA MET A 26 3.65 -11.41 -2.14
C MET A 26 3.08 -10.60 -3.30
N LEU A 27 3.79 -9.56 -3.76
CA LEU A 27 3.37 -8.81 -4.94
C LEU A 27 3.26 -9.72 -6.16
N LYS A 28 4.24 -10.59 -6.41
CA LYS A 28 4.20 -11.50 -7.57
C LYS A 28 3.03 -12.48 -7.52
N GLN A 29 2.63 -12.90 -6.32
CA GLN A 29 1.56 -13.88 -6.13
C GLN A 29 0.17 -13.23 -6.21
N ASP A 30 0.00 -12.07 -5.58
CA ASP A 30 -1.32 -11.47 -5.37
C ASP A 30 -1.66 -10.36 -6.39
N TYR A 31 -0.67 -9.81 -7.10
CA TYR A 31 -0.91 -8.83 -8.17
C TYR A 31 -1.58 -9.48 -9.38
N LYS A 32 -2.56 -8.77 -9.96
CA LYS A 32 -3.21 -9.12 -11.23
C LYS A 32 -3.23 -7.91 -12.15
N ASP A 33 -3.20 -8.15 -13.46
CA ASP A 33 -3.19 -7.07 -14.45
C ASP A 33 -4.53 -6.33 -14.57
N ASP A 34 -5.62 -6.96 -14.13
CA ASP A 34 -6.99 -6.47 -14.19
C ASP A 34 -7.50 -5.93 -12.85
N MET A 35 -6.61 -5.63 -11.90
CA MET A 35 -6.99 -5.09 -10.60
C MET A 35 -7.69 -3.74 -10.72
N THR A 36 -8.77 -3.62 -9.97
CA THR A 36 -9.41 -2.33 -9.69
C THR A 36 -8.51 -1.47 -8.80
N ARG A 37 -8.84 -0.18 -8.74
CA ARG A 37 -8.14 0.78 -7.88
C ARG A 37 -8.23 0.35 -6.41
N GLU A 38 -9.41 -0.08 -5.99
CA GLU A 38 -9.68 -0.55 -4.63
C GLU A 38 -8.84 -1.79 -4.30
N GLU A 39 -8.79 -2.79 -5.19
CA GLU A 39 -7.97 -3.99 -4.98
C GLU A 39 -6.47 -3.66 -4.92
N GLY A 40 -6.00 -2.71 -5.74
CA GLY A 40 -4.60 -2.27 -5.72
C GLY A 40 -4.22 -1.63 -4.39
N VAL A 41 -5.12 -0.85 -3.81
CA VAL A 41 -4.96 -0.25 -2.48
C VAL A 41 -4.95 -1.33 -1.39
N GLU A 42 -5.86 -2.30 -1.45
CA GLU A 42 -5.91 -3.41 -0.49
C GLU A 42 -4.63 -4.25 -0.52
N LEU A 43 -4.10 -4.54 -1.72
CA LEU A 43 -2.83 -5.24 -1.88
C LEU A 43 -1.65 -4.44 -1.29
N ALA A 44 -1.60 -3.13 -1.55
CA ALA A 44 -0.55 -2.26 -1.01
C ALA A 44 -0.55 -2.26 0.53
N LEU A 45 -1.72 -2.16 1.15
CA LEU A 45 -1.86 -2.22 2.61
C LEU A 45 -1.49 -3.58 3.19
N LYS A 46 -1.92 -4.67 2.56
CA LYS A 46 -1.57 -6.04 2.96
C LYS A 46 -0.07 -6.30 2.87
N VAL A 47 0.58 -5.80 1.82
CA VAL A 47 2.03 -5.94 1.64
C VAL A 47 2.78 -5.13 2.71
N LEU A 48 2.34 -3.91 2.98
CA LEU A 48 2.92 -3.03 4.00
C LEU A 48 2.73 -3.59 5.43
N SER A 49 1.60 -4.23 5.70
CA SER A 49 1.34 -4.84 7.01
C SER A 49 2.25 -6.00 7.35
N LYS A 50 2.90 -6.59 6.35
CA LYS A 50 3.84 -7.69 6.54
C LYS A 50 5.28 -7.23 6.66
N THR A 51 5.56 -5.95 6.37
CA THR A 51 6.90 -5.36 6.53
C THR A 51 7.04 -4.52 7.77
N MET A 52 5.94 -3.94 8.28
CA MET A 52 5.97 -3.26 9.56
C MET A 52 6.03 -4.28 10.69
N ASP A 53 7.10 -4.23 11.51
CA ASP A 53 7.21 -4.99 12.76
C ASP A 53 6.22 -4.53 13.84
N SER A 54 5.41 -3.49 13.56
CA SER A 54 4.37 -2.98 14.46
C SER A 54 3.13 -3.86 14.38
N THR A 55 2.67 -4.34 15.53
CA THR A 55 1.46 -5.16 15.70
C THR A 55 0.15 -4.46 15.30
N SER A 56 0.19 -3.17 14.96
CA SER A 56 -0.97 -2.42 14.48
C SER A 56 -0.57 -1.38 13.42
N LEU A 57 -1.31 -1.38 12.31
CA LEU A 57 -1.14 -0.46 11.19
C LEU A 57 -1.94 0.82 11.47
N ILE A 58 -1.37 1.69 12.31
CA ILE A 58 -2.03 2.93 12.74
C ILE A 58 -1.99 4.01 11.64
N PRO A 59 -3.07 4.79 11.47
CA PRO A 59 -3.15 5.84 10.44
C PRO A 59 -2.03 6.88 10.52
N GLU A 60 -1.44 7.13 11.68
CA GLU A 60 -0.34 8.10 11.82
C GLU A 60 0.99 7.61 11.26
N LYS A 61 1.17 6.29 11.09
CA LYS A 61 2.40 5.67 10.54
C LYS A 61 2.27 5.35 9.06
N LEU A 62 1.14 5.70 8.45
CA LEU A 62 0.79 5.35 7.10
C LEU A 62 0.44 6.60 6.30
N GLU A 63 0.99 6.69 5.09
CA GLU A 63 0.53 7.63 4.09
C GLU A 63 0.19 6.87 2.81
N LEU A 64 -0.99 7.16 2.24
CA LEU A 64 -1.41 6.59 0.97
C LEU A 64 -1.71 7.72 0.00
N ALA A 65 -1.00 7.71 -1.13
CA ALA A 65 -1.25 8.61 -2.24
C ALA A 65 -1.67 7.80 -3.47
N GLU A 66 -2.67 8.32 -4.19
CA GLU A 66 -3.23 7.67 -5.37
C GLU A 66 -3.22 8.65 -6.55
N VAL A 67 -2.84 8.13 -7.72
CA VAL A 67 -2.95 8.84 -9.00
C VAL A 67 -3.84 8.01 -9.91
N PHE A 68 -4.94 8.59 -10.38
CA PHE A 68 -5.91 7.88 -11.23
C PHE A 68 -6.60 8.83 -12.20
N LEU A 69 -7.23 8.27 -13.24
CA LEU A 69 -8.06 9.03 -14.17
C LEU A 69 -9.49 9.11 -13.66
N SER A 70 -10.07 10.31 -13.64
CA SER A 70 -11.50 10.49 -13.40
C SER A 70 -12.34 9.95 -14.57
N PRO A 71 -13.65 9.74 -14.38
CA PRO A 71 -14.57 9.44 -15.49
C PRO A 71 -14.50 10.48 -16.63
N SER A 72 -14.18 11.73 -16.30
CA SER A 72 -13.96 12.82 -17.26
C SER A 72 -12.56 12.82 -17.91
N ARG A 73 -11.79 11.73 -17.79
CA ARG A 73 -10.41 11.57 -18.29
C ARG A 73 -9.40 12.62 -17.81
N LYS A 74 -9.62 13.17 -16.63
CA LYS A 74 -8.65 14.08 -15.99
C LYS A 74 -7.82 13.30 -14.99
N VAL A 75 -6.51 13.50 -15.01
CA VAL A 75 -5.62 12.97 -13.98
C VAL A 75 -5.98 13.61 -12.65
N LYS A 76 -6.19 12.77 -11.64
CA LYS A 76 -6.42 13.17 -10.25
C LYS A 76 -5.31 12.58 -9.40
N TYR A 77 -4.81 13.40 -8.50
CA TYR A 77 -3.93 13.01 -7.42
C TYR A 77 -4.67 13.27 -6.12
N GLN A 78 -4.61 12.32 -5.18
CA GLN A 78 -5.13 12.51 -3.84
C GLN A 78 -4.26 11.81 -2.82
N VAL A 79 -4.14 12.43 -1.65
CA VAL A 79 -3.58 11.81 -0.45
C VAL A 79 -4.75 11.45 0.46
N SER A 80 -4.78 10.20 0.93
CA SER A 80 -5.84 9.73 1.81
C SER A 80 -5.70 10.38 3.18
N PRO A 81 -6.73 11.06 3.71
CA PRO A 81 -6.68 11.59 5.06
C PRO A 81 -6.69 10.45 6.09
N PRO A 82 -6.20 10.67 7.32
CA PRO A 82 -6.12 9.64 8.35
C PRO A 82 -7.44 8.90 8.60
N ALA A 83 -8.57 9.62 8.58
CA ALA A 83 -9.89 9.01 8.76
C ALA A 83 -10.28 8.03 7.65
N SER A 84 -9.83 8.25 6.42
CA SER A 84 -10.02 7.31 5.30
C SER A 84 -9.11 6.09 5.44
N LEU A 85 -7.87 6.32 5.89
CA LEU A 85 -6.90 5.26 6.16
C LEU A 85 -7.38 4.30 7.25
N SER A 86 -7.96 4.81 8.35
CA SER A 86 -8.53 3.96 9.42
C SER A 86 -9.55 2.97 8.88
N LYS A 87 -10.51 3.46 8.09
CA LYS A 87 -11.57 2.63 7.48
C LYS A 87 -11.00 1.59 6.53
N LEU A 88 -9.94 1.95 5.80
CA LEU A 88 -9.27 1.08 4.86
C LEU A 88 -8.50 -0.04 5.58
N SER A 89 -7.80 0.29 6.67
CA SER A 89 -7.11 -0.68 7.53
C SER A 89 -8.08 -1.66 8.20
N GLU A 90 -9.25 -1.18 8.63
CA GLU A 90 -10.34 -2.04 9.13
C GLU A 90 -10.85 -2.99 8.05
N LYS A 91 -11.10 -2.48 6.84
CA LYS A 91 -11.57 -3.27 5.70
C LYS A 91 -10.59 -4.38 5.30
N VAL A 92 -9.29 -4.10 5.34
CA VAL A 92 -8.23 -5.08 5.01
C VAL A 92 -7.96 -6.04 6.18
N GLY A 93 -8.58 -5.82 7.34
CA GLY A 93 -8.44 -6.69 8.52
C GLY A 93 -7.07 -6.60 9.19
N VAL A 94 -6.40 -5.44 9.04
CA VAL A 94 -5.04 -5.19 9.56
C VAL A 94 -5.04 -4.49 10.91
N ASN A 95 -6.22 -4.10 11.38
CA ASN A 95 -6.40 -3.51 12.70
C ASN A 95 -6.46 -4.66 13.72
N GLN A 96 -5.33 -5.03 14.33
CA GLN A 96 -5.41 -5.75 15.59
C GLN A 96 -5.75 -4.75 16.69
N PRO A 97 -6.73 -5.04 17.58
CA PRO A 97 -6.93 -4.23 18.77
C PRO A 97 -5.62 -4.16 19.54
N ALA A 98 -5.27 -2.98 20.04
CA ALA A 98 -4.10 -2.81 20.90
C ALA A 98 -4.16 -3.85 22.03
N PRO A 99 -3.03 -4.49 22.40
CA PRO A 99 -3.02 -5.34 23.59
C PRO A 99 -3.48 -4.47 24.77
N GLU A 100 -4.57 -4.87 25.41
CA GLU A 100 -5.02 -4.25 26.64
C GLU A 100 -3.89 -4.42 27.66
N ASP A 101 -3.27 -3.31 28.07
CA ASP A 101 -2.32 -3.27 29.18
C ASP A 101 -3.02 -3.91 30.39
N SER A 102 -2.52 -5.08 30.81
CA SER A 102 -2.92 -5.79 32.04
C SER A 102 -2.09 -5.34 33.23
#